data_AF-A0A497KF56-F1
#
_entry.id   AF-A0A497KF56-F1
#
_cell.length_a   1.000
_cell.length_b   1.000
_cell.length_c   1.000
_cell.angle_alpha   90.00
_cell.angle_beta   90.00
_cell.angle_gamma   90.00
#
_symmetry.space_group_name_H-M   'P 1'
#
loop_
_entity.id
_entity.type
_entity.pdbx_description
1 polymer ?
#
loop_
_entity_poly.entity_id
_entity_poly.type
_entity_poly.pdbx_seq_one_letter_code
_entity_poly.pdbx_strand_id
1 'polypeptide(L)'
;MIHDMDINVEFVQISRLLHPFKEIRHLYTEVPNGLRERVMERANELGIEVRWNVDTTPEDKKLPVNRCVAWTQPFIFSDGTVIPCCACNEQNDREYQIKTSLGNIFENTLEEIWYGEKFTRFRKMLYHNKIPAACKRCPIFKVK
;
A
#
# COMPACT_ATOMS: atom_id res chain seq x y z
N MET A 1 11.69 -24.01 -13.68
CA MET A 1 11.71 -22.52 -13.72
C MET A 1 10.37 -22.03 -14.26
N ILE A 2 10.02 -20.75 -14.11
CA ILE A 2 8.75 -20.18 -14.62
C ILE A 2 8.54 -20.47 -16.12
N HIS A 3 9.61 -20.49 -16.92
CA HIS A 3 9.54 -20.82 -18.35
C HIS A 3 9.25 -22.31 -18.66
N ASP A 4 9.39 -23.20 -17.67
CA ASP A 4 9.05 -24.63 -17.79
C ASP A 4 7.58 -24.89 -17.39
N MET A 5 6.90 -23.88 -16.87
CA MET A 5 5.48 -23.96 -16.54
C MET A 5 4.70 -23.59 -17.80
N ASP A 6 3.74 -24.42 -18.20
CA ASP A 6 2.80 -24.14 -19.30
C ASP A 6 1.79 -23.05 -18.89
N ILE A 7 2.30 -21.87 -18.59
CA ILE A 7 1.55 -20.70 -18.13
C ILE A 7 1.98 -19.48 -18.93
N ASN A 8 0.99 -18.69 -19.35
CA ASN A 8 1.26 -17.38 -19.94
C ASN A 8 1.53 -16.37 -18.83
N VAL A 9 2.74 -15.84 -18.76
CA VAL A 9 3.14 -14.83 -17.76
C VAL A 9 3.09 -13.45 -18.39
N GLU A 10 2.10 -12.65 -18.00
CA GLU A 10 1.98 -11.25 -18.47
C GLU A 10 3.10 -10.38 -17.87
N PHE A 11 3.28 -10.43 -16.55
CA PHE A 11 4.38 -9.76 -15.86
C PHE A 11 4.72 -10.46 -14.54
N VAL A 12 5.93 -10.23 -14.05
CA VAL A 12 6.37 -10.59 -12.71
C VAL A 12 6.40 -9.33 -11.85
N GLN A 13 5.60 -9.30 -10.78
CA GLN A 13 5.64 -8.21 -9.82
C GLN A 13 6.52 -8.54 -8.62
N ILE A 14 7.42 -7.63 -8.28
CA ILE A 14 8.26 -7.71 -7.09
C ILE A 14 7.70 -6.74 -6.05
N SER A 15 7.28 -7.30 -4.92
CA SER A 15 6.83 -6.57 -3.73
C SER A 15 7.72 -6.94 -2.55
N ARG A 16 7.83 -6.04 -1.57
CA ARG A 16 8.49 -6.30 -0.30
C ARG A 16 7.44 -6.65 0.75
N LEU A 17 7.88 -7.15 1.91
CA LEU A 17 7.02 -7.20 3.09
C LEU A 17 6.58 -5.77 3.47
N LEU A 18 5.31 -5.43 3.26
CA LEU A 18 4.76 -4.11 3.57
C LEU A 18 4.84 -3.78 5.07
N HIS A 19 4.43 -4.72 5.92
CA HIS A 19 4.46 -4.59 7.38
C HIS A 19 5.02 -5.86 8.00
N PRO A 20 6.32 -5.91 8.35
CA PRO A 20 6.88 -7.09 8.99
C PRO A 20 6.33 -7.25 10.42
N PHE A 21 5.72 -8.39 10.72
CA PHE A 21 5.41 -8.78 12.10
C PHE A 21 6.69 -9.02 12.90
N LYS A 22 6.58 -8.97 14.22
CA LYS A 22 7.73 -9.15 15.12
C LYS A 22 8.45 -10.48 14.84
N GLU A 23 7.67 -11.52 14.56
CA GLU A 23 8.09 -12.90 14.30
C GLU A 23 8.88 -13.02 12.99
N ILE A 24 8.45 -12.31 11.94
CA ILE A 24 9.05 -12.39 10.60
C ILE A 24 9.95 -11.19 10.26
N ARG A 25 10.24 -10.32 11.23
CA ARG A 25 11.03 -9.11 11.01
C ARG A 25 12.42 -9.39 10.44
N HIS A 26 12.98 -10.54 10.77
CA HIS A 26 14.27 -11.02 10.26
C HIS A 26 14.24 -11.38 8.75
N LEU A 27 13.05 -11.56 8.16
CA LEU A 27 12.87 -11.79 6.73
C LEU A 27 12.74 -10.49 5.94
N TYR A 28 12.55 -9.35 6.61
CA TYR A 28 12.51 -8.05 5.94
C TYR A 28 13.88 -7.74 5.33
N THR A 29 13.90 -7.34 4.06
CA THR A 29 15.11 -6.92 3.38
C THR A 29 14.83 -5.70 2.51
N GLU A 30 15.78 -4.76 2.50
CA GLU A 30 15.81 -3.68 1.53
C GLU A 30 16.18 -4.24 0.15
N VAL A 31 15.72 -3.59 -0.93
CA VAL A 31 16.20 -3.94 -2.26
C VAL A 31 17.68 -3.55 -2.34
N PRO A 32 18.62 -4.50 -2.52
CA PRO A 32 20.04 -4.17 -2.58
C PRO A 32 20.35 -3.24 -3.75
N ASN A 33 21.31 -2.35 -3.55
CA ASN A 33 21.81 -1.47 -4.60
C ASN A 33 22.23 -2.28 -5.83
N GLY A 34 21.82 -1.85 -7.02
CA GLY A 34 22.13 -2.53 -8.27
C GLY A 34 21.27 -3.78 -8.56
N LEU A 35 20.50 -4.31 -7.59
CA LEU A 35 19.67 -5.51 -7.85
C LEU A 35 18.56 -5.19 -8.84
N ARG A 36 17.94 -4.01 -8.71
CA ARG A 36 16.86 -3.58 -9.58
C ARG A 36 17.31 -3.55 -11.03
N GLU A 37 18.47 -2.96 -11.29
CA GLU A 37 19.07 -2.83 -12.61
C GLU A 37 19.38 -4.21 -13.20
N ARG A 38 20.03 -5.11 -12.43
CA ARG A 38 20.32 -6.48 -12.89
C ARG A 38 19.07 -7.30 -13.19
N VAL A 39 18.02 -7.16 -12.38
CA VAL A 39 16.74 -7.85 -12.62
C VAL A 39 16.08 -7.32 -13.89
N MET A 40 16.07 -6.00 -14.09
CA MET A 40 15.49 -5.40 -15.30
C MET A 40 16.27 -5.78 -16.56
N GLU A 41 17.60 -5.83 -16.51
CA GLU A 41 18.46 -6.31 -17.59
C GLU A 41 18.12 -7.76 -17.96
N ARG A 42 18.06 -8.66 -16.96
CA ARG A 42 17.70 -10.06 -17.18
C ARG A 42 16.27 -10.24 -17.69
N ALA A 43 15.34 -9.42 -17.23
CA ALA A 43 13.95 -9.44 -17.68
C ALA A 43 13.85 -9.07 -19.17
N ASN A 44 14.59 -8.05 -19.60
CA ASN A 44 14.65 -7.63 -21.01
C ASN A 44 15.23 -8.73 -21.91
N GLU A 45 16.30 -9.40 -21.49
CA GLU A 45 16.88 -10.54 -22.23
C GLU A 45 15.89 -11.68 -22.44
N LEU A 46 15.00 -11.91 -21.46
CA LEU A 46 14.02 -12.98 -21.48
C LEU A 46 12.67 -12.56 -22.10
N GLY A 47 12.50 -11.28 -22.45
CA GLY A 47 11.22 -10.74 -22.92
C GLY A 47 10.11 -10.80 -21.86
N ILE A 48 10.47 -10.75 -20.57
CA ILE A 48 9.52 -10.80 -19.44
C ILE A 48 9.31 -9.38 -18.92
N GLU A 49 8.06 -8.94 -18.77
CA GLU A 49 7.77 -7.69 -18.08
C GLU A 49 7.99 -7.87 -16.57
N VAL A 50 8.82 -7.01 -15.96
CA VAL A 50 8.99 -6.96 -14.50
C VAL A 50 8.48 -5.62 -13.97
N ARG A 51 7.58 -5.69 -12.99
CA ARG A 51 7.04 -4.52 -12.27
C ARG A 51 7.58 -4.52 -10.84
N TRP A 52 7.98 -3.35 -10.38
CA TRP A 52 8.38 -3.13 -8.99
C TRP A 52 7.26 -2.39 -8.28
N ASN A 53 6.70 -3.02 -7.25
CA ASN A 53 5.62 -2.42 -6.50
C ASN A 53 6.11 -1.19 -5.72
N VAL A 54 5.20 -0.26 -5.44
CA VAL A 54 5.56 1.04 -4.86
C VAL A 54 6.18 0.93 -3.47
N ASP A 55 5.87 -0.13 -2.72
CA ASP A 55 6.43 -0.42 -1.40
C ASP A 55 7.92 -0.80 -1.44
N THR A 56 8.48 -1.10 -2.62
CA THR A 56 9.91 -1.31 -2.81
C THR A 56 10.68 0.00 -3.03
N THR A 57 10.02 1.16 -2.93
CA THR A 57 10.68 2.47 -3.04
C THR A 57 11.61 2.68 -1.83
N PRO A 58 12.90 3.02 -2.03
CA PRO A 58 13.81 3.35 -0.94
C PRO A 58 13.27 4.47 -0.05
N GLU A 59 13.53 4.40 1.26
CA GLU A 59 12.96 5.31 2.26
C GLU A 59 13.26 6.79 1.96
N ASP A 60 14.49 7.10 1.55
CA ASP A 60 14.94 8.45 1.17
C ASP A 60 14.21 8.99 -0.07
N LYS A 61 13.78 8.09 -0.96
CA LYS A 61 13.06 8.39 -2.21
C LYS A 61 11.53 8.41 -2.08
N LYS A 62 10.97 8.01 -0.93
CA LYS A 62 9.52 8.07 -0.72
C LYS A 62 8.98 9.48 -0.90
N LEU A 63 7.80 9.58 -1.49
CA LEU A 63 7.13 10.86 -1.70
C LEU A 63 6.43 11.34 -0.41
N PRO A 64 6.23 12.66 -0.24
CA PRO A 64 5.39 13.19 0.83
C PRO A 64 3.93 12.72 0.72
N VAL A 65 3.22 12.65 1.84
CA VAL A 65 1.84 12.11 1.91
C VAL A 65 0.83 12.91 1.08
N ASN A 66 1.09 14.17 0.75
CA ASN A 66 0.23 14.95 -0.13
C ASN A 66 0.21 14.47 -1.59
N ARG A 67 1.08 13.52 -1.96
CA ARG A 67 1.06 12.84 -3.26
C ARG A 67 0.24 11.55 -3.24
N CYS A 68 -0.29 11.15 -2.08
CA CYS A 68 -1.08 9.93 -1.95
C CYS A 68 -2.47 10.08 -2.56
N VAL A 69 -2.77 9.19 -3.51
CA VAL A 69 -4.10 9.05 -4.12
C VAL A 69 -4.78 7.73 -3.76
N ALA A 70 -4.14 6.86 -2.96
CA ALA A 70 -4.67 5.52 -2.66
C ALA A 70 -6.04 5.53 -1.95
N TRP A 71 -6.42 6.68 -1.39
CA TRP A 71 -7.75 6.90 -0.82
C TRP A 71 -8.89 6.92 -1.83
N THR A 72 -8.58 6.99 -3.13
CA THR A 72 -9.58 6.77 -4.20
C THR A 72 -10.09 5.35 -4.28
N GLN A 73 -9.42 4.41 -3.62
CA GLN A 73 -9.77 2.99 -3.57
C GLN A 73 -9.81 2.52 -2.12
N PRO A 74 -10.82 2.95 -1.33
CA PRO A 74 -10.95 2.52 0.05
C PRO A 74 -11.15 0.99 0.10
N PHE A 75 -10.66 0.38 1.18
CA PHE A 75 -10.85 -1.04 1.42
C PHE A 75 -11.98 -1.23 2.43
N ILE A 76 -12.88 -2.17 2.15
CA ILE A 76 -14.04 -2.45 2.99
C ILE A 76 -13.85 -3.83 3.61
N PHE A 77 -13.92 -3.90 4.93
CA PHE A 77 -13.85 -5.15 5.66
C PHE A 77 -15.18 -5.93 5.58
N SER A 78 -15.14 -7.22 5.90
CA SER A 78 -16.33 -8.08 5.89
C SER A 78 -17.42 -7.64 6.89
N ASP A 79 -17.06 -6.87 7.91
CA ASP A 79 -17.97 -6.26 8.89
C ASP A 79 -18.49 -4.87 8.46
N GLY A 80 -18.21 -4.47 7.22
CA GLY A 80 -18.63 -3.19 6.64
C GLY A 80 -17.71 -2.01 6.96
N THR A 81 -16.69 -2.17 7.81
CA THR A 81 -15.75 -1.09 8.14
C THR A 81 -15.02 -0.58 6.91
N VAL A 82 -15.06 0.74 6.68
CA VAL A 82 -14.37 1.40 5.56
C VAL A 82 -13.06 1.99 6.04
N ILE A 83 -11.93 1.51 5.50
CA ILE A 83 -10.60 2.06 5.74
C ILE A 83 -10.07 2.79 4.49
N PRO A 84 -9.16 3.78 4.65
CA PRO A 84 -8.76 4.62 3.52
C PRO A 84 -7.97 3.91 2.42
N CYS A 85 -7.28 2.80 2.69
CA CYS A 85 -6.35 2.21 1.72
C CYS A 85 -5.98 0.77 2.09
N CYS A 86 -5.83 -0.12 1.09
CA CYS A 86 -5.39 -1.51 1.27
C CYS A 86 -3.99 -1.62 1.89
N ALA A 87 -3.05 -0.72 1.59
CA ALA A 87 -1.70 -0.76 2.14
C ALA A 87 -1.65 -0.56 3.67
N CYS A 88 -2.72 -0.03 4.26
CA CYS A 88 -2.88 0.06 5.72
C CYS A 88 -3.54 -1.19 6.31
N ASN A 89 -4.25 -1.99 5.50
CA ASN A 89 -4.85 -3.26 5.92
C ASN A 89 -3.79 -4.29 6.32
N GLU A 90 -2.68 -4.35 5.57
CA GLU A 90 -1.62 -5.34 5.73
C GLU A 90 -0.81 -5.22 7.04
N GLN A 91 -1.16 -4.26 7.91
CA GLN A 91 -0.54 -4.06 9.23
C GLN A 91 -0.92 -5.12 10.28
N ASN A 92 -1.96 -5.93 10.02
CA ASN A 92 -2.56 -6.85 11.00
C ASN A 92 -2.89 -6.21 12.36
N ASP A 93 -3.32 -4.94 12.34
CA ASP A 93 -3.76 -4.21 13.53
C ASP A 93 -5.21 -3.77 13.31
N ARG A 94 -6.10 -4.75 13.46
CA ARG A 94 -7.53 -4.57 13.18
C ARG A 94 -8.18 -3.55 14.09
N GLU A 95 -7.81 -3.52 15.38
CA GLU A 95 -8.33 -2.55 16.34
C GLU A 95 -7.98 -1.11 15.93
N TYR A 96 -6.74 -0.87 15.54
CA TYR A 96 -6.33 0.45 15.05
C TYR A 96 -7.06 0.83 13.76
N GLN A 97 -7.21 -0.11 12.84
CA GLN A 97 -7.91 0.10 11.57
C GLN A 97 -9.37 0.47 11.79
N ILE A 98 -10.08 -0.22 12.70
CA ILE A 98 -11.46 0.11 13.08
C ILE A 98 -11.51 1.48 13.75
N LYS A 99 -10.62 1.76 14.71
CA LYS A 99 -10.55 3.04 15.43
C LYS A 99 -10.28 4.23 14.50
N THR A 100 -9.53 4.01 13.42
CA THR A 100 -9.17 5.05 12.44
C THR A 100 -9.94 4.96 11.13
N SER A 101 -11.02 4.16 11.10
CA SER A 101 -11.91 3.98 9.96
C SER A 101 -12.65 5.27 9.58
N LEU A 102 -13.15 5.30 8.35
CA LEU A 102 -13.88 6.43 7.78
C LEU A 102 -15.40 6.26 7.87
N GLY A 103 -15.89 5.06 8.18
CA GLY A 103 -17.32 4.74 8.36
C GLY A 103 -17.57 3.24 8.34
N ASN A 104 -18.85 2.85 8.33
CA ASN A 104 -19.29 1.46 8.14
C ASN A 104 -20.46 1.42 7.14
N ILE A 105 -20.35 0.60 6.09
CA ILE A 105 -21.38 0.51 5.03
C ILE A 105 -22.70 -0.14 5.48
N PHE A 106 -22.72 -0.79 6.64
CA PHE A 106 -23.94 -1.30 7.25
C PHE A 106 -24.70 -0.22 8.04
N GLU A 107 -24.07 0.92 8.30
CA GLU A 107 -24.66 2.07 9.02
C GLU A 107 -24.99 3.23 8.07
N ASN A 108 -24.16 3.46 7.05
CA ASN A 108 -24.29 4.54 6.08
C ASN A 108 -24.02 4.06 4.66
N THR A 109 -24.57 4.74 3.67
CA THR A 109 -24.20 4.47 2.27
C THR A 109 -22.73 4.83 2.02
N LEU A 110 -22.10 4.20 1.03
CA LEU A 110 -20.73 4.57 0.65
C LEU A 110 -20.63 6.04 0.22
N GLU A 111 -21.67 6.59 -0.41
CA GLU A 111 -21.75 8.01 -0.79
C GLU A 111 -21.73 8.93 0.44
N GLU A 112 -22.54 8.64 1.46
CA GLU A 112 -22.55 9.38 2.73
C GLU A 112 -21.20 9.31 3.43
N ILE A 113 -20.54 8.14 3.44
CA ILE A 113 -19.21 7.97 4.01
C ILE A 113 -18.18 8.81 3.22
N TRP A 114 -18.24 8.73 1.89
CA TRP A 114 -17.28 9.35 0.97
C TRP A 114 -17.33 10.88 1.01
N TYR A 115 -18.52 11.46 1.03
CA TYR A 115 -18.73 12.91 1.12
C TYR A 115 -18.83 13.42 2.56
N GLY A 116 -18.96 12.52 3.54
CA GLY A 116 -19.05 12.82 4.96
C GLY A 116 -17.80 13.49 5.55
N GLU A 117 -17.96 13.99 6.77
CA GLU A 117 -16.95 14.82 7.45
C GLU A 117 -15.61 14.08 7.63
N LYS A 118 -15.66 12.81 8.07
CA LYS A 118 -14.45 12.01 8.33
C LYS A 118 -13.57 11.88 7.08
N PHE A 119 -14.16 11.48 5.95
CA PHE A 119 -13.43 11.27 4.70
C PHE A 119 -13.00 12.61 4.08
N THR A 120 -13.85 13.63 4.12
CA THR A 120 -13.49 14.99 3.67
C THR A 120 -12.32 15.57 4.47
N ARG A 121 -12.32 15.43 5.80
CA ARG A 121 -11.21 15.84 6.66
C ARG A 121 -9.93 15.06 6.35
N PHE A 122 -10.05 13.74 6.16
CA PHE A 122 -8.93 12.88 5.77
C PHE A 122 -8.25 13.37 4.48
N ARG A 123 -9.03 13.64 3.42
CA ARG A 123 -8.52 14.16 2.13
C ARG A 123 -7.87 15.53 2.28
N LYS A 124 -8.49 16.43 3.03
CA LYS A 124 -7.93 17.77 3.33
C LYS A 124 -6.59 17.66 4.07
N MET A 125 -6.47 16.74 5.03
CA MET A 125 -5.20 16.53 5.74
C MET A 125 -4.10 16.10 4.76
N LEU A 126 -4.35 15.09 3.94
CA LEU A 126 -3.38 14.65 2.93
C LEU A 126 -2.99 15.80 2.00
N TYR A 127 -3.96 16.53 1.44
CA TYR A 127 -3.71 17.66 0.54
C TYR A 127 -2.76 18.71 1.16
N HIS A 128 -2.91 19.00 2.45
CA HIS A 128 -2.06 19.94 3.20
C HIS A 128 -0.80 19.29 3.79
N ASN A 129 -0.41 18.11 3.30
CA ASN A 129 0.74 17.33 3.77
C ASN A 129 0.71 17.03 5.29
N LYS A 130 -0.49 16.91 5.87
CA LYS A 130 -0.72 16.49 7.25
C LYS A 130 -1.05 15.00 7.26
N ILE A 131 -0.39 14.23 8.13
CA ILE A 131 -0.55 12.77 8.19
C ILE A 131 -1.82 12.43 8.98
N PRO A 132 -2.87 11.86 8.35
CA PRO A 132 -4.03 11.35 9.07
C PRO A 132 -3.64 10.19 9.99
N ALA A 133 -4.43 9.95 11.04
CA ALA A 133 -4.18 8.85 11.97
C ALA A 133 -3.98 7.52 11.22
N ALA A 134 -4.94 7.11 10.39
CA ALA A 134 -4.86 5.88 9.61
C ALA A 134 -3.57 5.71 8.77
N CYS A 135 -2.92 6.82 8.40
CA CYS A 135 -1.71 6.80 7.56
C CYS A 135 -0.40 6.82 8.35
N LYS A 136 -0.40 6.94 9.68
CA LYS A 136 0.84 7.08 10.48
C LYS A 136 1.85 5.94 10.31
N ARG A 137 1.38 4.78 9.83
CA ARG A 137 2.19 3.60 9.55
C ARG A 137 2.19 3.25 8.06
N CYS A 138 2.02 4.21 7.17
CA CYS A 138 2.05 3.95 5.73
C CYS A 138 3.44 3.41 5.30
N PRO A 139 3.52 2.28 4.56
CA PRO A 139 4.80 1.77 4.08
C PRO A 139 5.24 2.42 2.76
N ILE A 140 4.40 3.26 2.15
CA ILE A 140 4.58 3.79 0.78
C ILE A 140 5.05 5.25 0.78
N PHE A 141 4.49 6.10 1.66
CA PHE A 141 4.76 7.54 1.70
C PHE A 141 5.55 7.93 2.96
N LYS A 142 6.21 9.09 2.91
CA LYS A 142 6.94 9.67 4.07
C LYS A 142 5.97 10.08 5.16
N VAL A 143 6.03 9.40 6.30
CA VAL A 143 5.15 9.62 7.47
C VAL A 143 5.93 9.96 8.75
N LYS A 144 7.22 10.25 8.61
CA LYS A 144 8.15 10.67 9.67
C LYS A 144 8.98 11.83 9.16
#